data_AF-A0A4Y2EZX7-F1
#
_entry.id   AF-A0A4Y2EZX7-F1
#
_cell.length_a   1.000
_cell.length_b   1.000
_cell.length_c   1.000
_cell.angle_alpha   90.00
_cell.angle_beta   90.00
_cell.angle_gamma   90.00
#
_symmetry.space_group_name_H-M   'P 1'
#
loop_
_entity.id
_entity.type
_entity.pdbx_description
1 polymer ?
#
loop_
_entity_poly.entity_id
_entity_poly.type
_entity_poly.pdbx_seq_one_letter_code
_entity_poly.pdbx_strand_id
1 'polypeptide(L)'
;MTRTTPEVAPLSRKFGITPADSNIPDADYEIYTDGSRIENETGFAVCMLKDEINIQNYLFKLNTFNSVFQAELAAIEFAATGLSKRK
;
A
#
# COMPACT_ATOMS: atom_id res chain seq x y z
N MET A 1 31.14 26.57 2.68
CA MET A 1 30.73 25.39 3.47
C MET A 1 29.56 24.73 2.75
N THR A 2 29.82 23.69 1.96
CA THR A 2 28.77 22.94 1.27
C THR A 2 28.22 21.88 2.20
N ARG A 3 26.91 21.95 2.50
CA ARG A 3 26.20 20.98 3.32
C ARG A 3 25.98 19.72 2.48
N THR A 4 26.75 18.67 2.73
CA THR A 4 26.48 17.35 2.17
C THR A 4 25.28 16.75 2.90
N THR A 5 24.18 16.56 2.17
CA THR A 5 23.09 15.69 2.62
C THR A 5 23.59 14.25 2.59
N PRO A 6 23.45 13.45 3.67
CA PRO A 6 23.79 12.04 3.61
C PRO A 6 22.84 11.35 2.63
N GLU A 7 23.42 10.68 1.64
CA GLU A 7 22.68 9.80 0.74
C GLU A 7 22.17 8.61 1.56
N VAL A 8 20.89 8.64 1.91
CA VAL A 8 20.21 7.50 2.53
C VAL A 8 20.12 6.44 1.43
N ALA A 9 20.91 5.37 1.54
CA ALA A 9 20.80 4.23 0.64
C ALA A 9 19.33 3.80 0.58
N PRO A 10 18.74 3.64 -0.61
CA PRO A 10 17.33 3.37 -0.73
C PRO A 10 17.02 2.05 -0.01
N LEU A 11 16.03 2.08 0.87
CA LEU A 11 15.58 0.96 1.70
C LEU A 11 15.29 -0.32 0.85
N SER A 12 15.06 -0.14 -0.45
CA SER A 12 14.84 -1.19 -1.45
C SER A 12 15.97 -2.23 -1.52
N ARG A 13 17.24 -1.86 -1.25
CA ARG A 13 18.37 -2.81 -1.34
C ARG A 13 18.45 -3.81 -0.18
N LYS A 14 17.71 -3.62 0.92
CA LYS A 14 17.76 -4.52 2.08
C LYS A 14 16.63 -5.54 2.15
N PHE A 15 15.51 -5.30 1.49
CA PHE A 15 14.32 -6.17 1.56
C PHE A 15 13.97 -6.88 0.25
N GLY A 16 14.76 -6.70 -0.83
CA GLY A 16 14.47 -7.32 -2.12
C GLY A 16 13.14 -6.86 -2.72
N ILE A 17 12.64 -5.69 -2.30
CA ILE A 17 11.44 -5.08 -2.86
C ILE A 17 11.90 -4.27 -4.07
N THR A 18 11.90 -4.90 -5.24
CA THR A 18 11.89 -4.17 -6.50
C THR A 18 10.56 -3.43 -6.59
N PRO A 19 10.53 -2.13 -6.93
CA PRO A 19 9.32 -1.54 -7.49
C PRO A 19 8.90 -2.47 -8.62
N ALA A 20 7.69 -3.00 -8.57
CA ALA A 20 7.19 -3.79 -9.69
C ALA A 20 7.34 -2.90 -10.93
N ASP A 21 8.08 -3.38 -11.94
CA ASP A 21 7.94 -2.81 -13.27
C ASP A 21 6.43 -2.74 -13.53
N SER A 22 5.91 -1.54 -13.71
CA SER A 22 4.47 -1.24 -13.71
C SER A 22 3.70 -1.88 -14.86
N ASN A 23 4.36 -2.73 -15.64
CA ASN A 23 3.78 -3.53 -16.69
C ASN A 23 3.98 -5.01 -16.36
N ILE A 24 3.14 -5.54 -15.47
CA ILE A 24 2.77 -6.95 -15.55
C ILE A 24 1.76 -6.99 -16.70
N PRO A 25 2.11 -7.46 -17.91
CA PRO A 25 1.34 -7.19 -19.14
C PRO A 25 -0.05 -7.85 -19.20
N ASP A 26 -0.53 -8.44 -18.11
CA ASP A 26 -1.69 -9.33 -18.06
C ASP A 26 -2.44 -9.27 -16.72
N ALA A 27 -2.27 -8.19 -15.94
CA ALA A 27 -3.06 -7.98 -14.72
C ALA A 27 -4.42 -7.34 -15.09
N ASP A 28 -5.53 -7.99 -14.72
CA ASP A 28 -6.88 -7.45 -14.94
C ASP A 28 -7.13 -6.11 -14.21
N TYR A 29 -6.46 -5.94 -13.05
CA TYR A 29 -6.58 -4.79 -12.17
C TYR A 29 -5.25 -4.54 -11.45
N GLU A 30 -4.96 -3.27 -11.19
CA GLU A 30 -3.92 -2.83 -10.30
C GLU A 30 -4.52 -2.46 -8.95
N ILE A 31 -3.94 -2.95 -7.86
CA ILE A 31 -4.43 -2.67 -6.51
C ILE A 31 -3.32 -1.99 -5.71
N TYR A 32 -3.61 -0.78 -5.24
CA TYR A 32 -2.73 0.01 -4.37
C TYR A 32 -3.29 -0.02 -2.96
N THR A 33 -2.41 -0.22 -1.98
CA THR A 33 -2.76 -0.31 -0.57
C THR A 33 -1.95 0.70 0.22
N ASP A 34 -2.56 1.30 1.24
CA ASP A 34 -1.86 2.20 2.17
C ASP A 34 -2.43 2.02 3.58
N GLY A 35 -1.57 1.73 4.54
CA GLY A 35 -1.87 1.77 5.97
C GLY A 35 -1.35 3.06 6.57
N SER A 36 -2.22 3.82 7.24
CA SER A 36 -1.85 5.12 7.81
C SER A 36 -2.27 5.26 9.27
N ARG A 37 -1.59 6.17 9.96
CA ARG A 37 -1.95 6.61 11.31
C ARG A 37 -1.74 8.10 11.47
N ILE A 38 -2.74 8.78 11.99
CA ILE A 38 -2.65 10.17 12.46
C ILE A 38 -3.05 10.20 13.94
N GLU A 39 -2.15 10.67 14.79
CA GLU A 39 -2.33 10.65 16.25
C GLU A 39 -2.74 9.24 16.75
N ASN A 40 -3.94 9.13 17.31
CA ASN A 40 -4.51 7.88 17.84
C ASN A 40 -5.46 7.20 16.85
N GLU A 41 -5.58 7.72 15.63
CA GLU A 41 -6.48 7.19 14.61
C GLU A 41 -5.67 6.42 13.58
N THR A 42 -6.00 5.14 13.43
CA THR A 42 -5.33 4.23 12.48
C THR A 42 -6.36 3.72 11.49
N GLY A 43 -5.96 3.61 10.24
CA GLY A 43 -6.82 3.10 9.19
C GLY A 43 -6.02 2.62 7.99
N PHE A 44 -6.71 1.99 7.06
CA PHE A 44 -6.10 1.59 5.80
C PHE A 44 -7.03 1.87 4.62
N ALA A 45 -6.43 2.06 3.46
CA ALA A 45 -7.10 2.27 2.20
C ALA A 45 -6.64 1.24 1.16
N VAL A 46 -7.56 0.87 0.28
CA VAL A 46 -7.28 0.01 -0.89
C VAL A 46 -7.93 0.66 -2.11
N CYS A 47 -7.15 0.82 -3.17
CA CYS A 47 -7.49 1.54 -4.38
C CYS A 47 -7.32 0.59 -5.58
N MET A 48 -8.40 0.34 -6.32
CA MET A 48 -8.41 -0.53 -7.50
C MET A 48 -8.46 0.31 -8.76
N LEU A 49 -7.47 0.11 -9.63
CA LEU A 49 -7.38 0.73 -10.93
C LEU A 49 -7.49 -0.31 -12.03
N LYS A 50 -8.00 0.12 -13.17
CA LYS A 50 -7.91 -0.59 -14.45
C LYS A 50 -7.57 0.43 -15.52
N ASP A 51 -6.53 0.15 -16.31
CA ASP A 51 -6.05 1.06 -17.35
C ASP A 51 -5.80 2.48 -16.81
N GLU A 52 -5.14 2.58 -15.65
CA GLU A 52 -4.88 3.83 -14.90
C GLU A 52 -6.13 4.57 -14.37
N ILE A 53 -7.34 4.05 -14.61
CA ILE A 53 -8.59 4.65 -14.15
C ILE A 53 -8.97 4.05 -12.80
N ASN A 54 -9.24 4.91 -11.81
CA ASN A 54 -9.76 4.49 -10.52
C ASN A 54 -11.20 3.96 -10.64
N ILE A 55 -11.38 2.66 -10.37
CA ILE A 55 -12.69 2.00 -10.47
C ILE A 55 -13.35 1.93 -9.10
N GLN A 56 -12.58 1.65 -8.04
CA GLN A 56 -13.13 1.52 -6.69
C GLN A 56 -12.11 1.80 -5.59
N ASN A 57 -12.58 2.43 -4.51
CA ASN A 57 -11.81 2.67 -3.30
C ASN A 57 -12.50 2.06 -2.08
N TYR A 58 -11.69 1.56 -1.16
CA TYR A 58 -12.11 1.09 0.15
C TYR A 58 -11.32 1.83 1.21
N LEU A 59 -12.01 2.28 2.27
CA LEU A 59 -11.39 2.95 3.41
C LEU A 59 -11.93 2.32 4.69
N PHE A 60 -11.02 1.93 5.58
CA PHE A 60 -11.36 1.28 6.83
C PHE A 60 -10.68 2.00 8.00
N LYS A 61 -11.45 2.21 9.07
CA LYS A 61 -10.96 2.69 10.35
C LYS A 61 -10.71 1.51 11.27
N LEU A 62 -9.54 1.45 11.88
CA LEU A 62 -9.14 0.44 12.87
C LEU A 62 -9.29 1.00 14.30
N ASN A 63 -8.98 0.17 15.30
CA ASN A 63 -9.05 0.60 16.70
C ASN A 63 -7.93 1.61 17.02
N THR A 64 -8.17 2.41 18.07
CA THR A 64 -7.40 3.59 18.49
C THR A 64 -5.93 3.33 18.87
N PHE A 65 -5.47 2.08 18.84
CA PHE A 65 -4.09 1.71 19.20
C PHE A 65 -3.47 0.71 18.22
N ASN A 66 -4.09 0.50 17.06
CA ASN A 66 -3.45 -0.25 16.00
C ASN A 66 -2.16 0.47 15.55
N SER A 67 -1.16 -0.29 15.14
CA SER A 67 0.06 0.27 14.54
C SER A 67 -0.14 0.47 13.03
N VAL A 68 0.68 1.33 12.44
CA VAL A 68 0.74 1.47 10.97
C VAL A 68 1.04 0.12 10.32
N PHE A 69 1.95 -0.68 10.90
CA PHE A 69 2.27 -2.01 10.38
C PHE A 69 1.05 -2.95 10.34
N GLN A 70 0.18 -2.91 11.36
CA GLN A 70 -1.06 -3.67 11.36
C GLN A 70 -2.05 -3.17 10.29
N ALA A 71 -2.10 -1.87 10.05
CA ALA A 71 -2.93 -1.28 9.00
C ALA A 71 -2.45 -1.69 7.60
N GLU A 72 -1.14 -1.62 7.35
CA GLU A 72 -0.52 -2.06 6.09
C GLU A 72 -0.79 -3.54 5.83
N LEU A 73 -0.61 -4.39 6.86
CA LEU A 73 -0.86 -5.82 6.75
C LEU A 73 -2.34 -6.11 6.46
N ALA A 74 -3.26 -5.41 7.12
CA ALA A 74 -4.69 -5.55 6.87
C ALA A 74 -5.09 -5.11 5.45
N ALA A 75 -4.45 -4.07 4.91
CA ALA A 75 -4.68 -3.60 3.55
C ALA A 75 -4.27 -4.66 2.50
N ILE A 76 -3.10 -5.26 2.69
CA ILE A 76 -2.59 -6.35 1.84
C ILE A 76 -3.49 -7.59 1.95
N GLU A 77 -3.88 -8.00 3.17
CA GLU A 77 -4.78 -9.12 3.39
C GLU A 77 -6.13 -8.90 2.70
N PHE A 78 -6.69 -7.70 2.82
CA PHE A 78 -7.94 -7.33 2.16
C PHE A 78 -7.83 -7.41 0.64
N ALA A 79 -6.74 -6.89 0.06
CA ALA A 79 -6.49 -6.95 -1.38
C ALA A 79 -6.35 -8.40 -1.88
N ALA A 80 -5.56 -9.22 -1.19
CA ALA A 80 -5.24 -10.59 -1.61
C ALA A 80 -6.42 -11.56 -1.41
N THR A 81 -7.22 -11.39 -0.38
CA THR A 81 -8.26 -12.37 0.01
C THR A 81 -9.69 -11.87 -0.18
N GLY A 82 -9.92 -10.55 -0.07
CA GLY A 82 -11.25 -9.95 -0.06
C GLY A 82 -11.83 -9.69 -1.44
N LEU A 83 -10.98 -9.43 -2.45
CA LEU A 83 -11.41 -9.13 -3.81
C LEU A 83 -11.73 -10.39 -4.64
N SER A 84 -11.13 -11.53 -4.32
CA SER A 84 -11.38 -12.80 -5.05
C SER A 84 -12.69 -13.50 -4.66
N LYS A 85 -13.28 -13.14 -3.50
CA LYS A 85 -14.46 -13.81 -2.92
C LYS A 85 -15.80 -13.11 -3.20
N ARG A 86 -15.84 -12.07 -4.02
CA ARG A 86 -17.07 -11.31 -4.35
C ARG A 86 -17.47 -11.39 -5.84
N LYS A 87 -17.16 -12.50 -6.50
CA LYS A 87 -17.76 -12.87 -7.81
C LYS A 87 -19.08 -13.60 -7.60
#